data_AF-T1JAJ3-F1
#
_entry.id   AF-T1JAJ3-F1
#
_cell.length_a   1.000
_cell.length_b   1.000
_cell.length_c   1.000
_cell.angle_alpha   90.00
_cell.angle_beta   90.00
_cell.angle_gamma   90.00
#
_symmetry.space_group_name_H-M   'P 1'
#
loop_
_entity.id
_entity.type
_entity.pdbx_description
1 polymer ?
#
loop_
_entity_poly.entity_id
_entity_poly.type
_entity_poly.pdbx_seq_one_letter_code
_entity_poly.pdbx_strand_id
1 'polypeptide(L)' 'MHRNVKIGDVVLIQDENQPRSSWQMGQVEQTFLGRDNKVRSCEIRLSTGKKLRRPVQRLCLLEAHEDSVEEDPDVGAV' A
#
# COMPACT_ATOMS: atom_id res chain seq x y z
N MET A 1 6.06 -12.15 -11.78
CA MET A 1 5.11 -11.02 -11.97
C MET A 1 4.98 -10.35 -10.61
N HIS A 2 5.27 -9.05 -10.47
CA HIS A 2 5.22 -8.37 -9.17
C HIS A 2 3.88 -7.64 -9.02
N ARG A 3 3.14 -7.93 -7.93
CA ARG A 3 1.88 -7.23 -7.58
C ARG A 3 2.18 -5.76 -7.26
N ASN A 4 1.34 -4.85 -7.72
CA ASN A 4 1.37 -3.45 -7.26
C ASN A 4 0.88 -3.38 -5.82
N VAL A 5 1.48 -2.50 -5.03
CA VAL A 5 0.96 -2.14 -3.70
C VAL A 5 -0.45 -1.58 -3.84
N LYS A 6 -1.37 -2.01 -2.98
CA LYS A 6 -2.78 -1.58 -2.96
C LYS A 6 -3.12 -0.84 -1.67
N ILE A 7 -4.21 -0.10 -1.69
CA ILE A 7 -4.85 0.43 -0.48
C ILE A 7 -5.20 -0.75 0.43
N GLY A 8 -4.97 -0.60 1.72
CA GLY A 8 -5.19 -1.65 2.72
C GLY A 8 -3.96 -2.51 3.01
N ASP A 9 -2.96 -2.58 2.12
CA ASP A 9 -1.75 -3.36 2.35
C ASP A 9 -0.99 -2.86 3.60
N VAL A 10 -0.50 -3.79 4.42
CA VAL A 10 0.37 -3.48 5.57
C VAL A 10 1.82 -3.57 5.12
N VAL A 11 2.58 -2.51 5.39
CA VAL A 11 3.96 -2.35 4.91
C VAL A 11 4.91 -1.90 6.04
N LEU A 12 6.17 -2.31 5.92
CA LEU A 12 7.28 -1.72 6.66
C LEU A 12 7.90 -0.58 5.83
N ILE A 13 8.23 0.52 6.49
CA ILE A 13 8.87 1.69 5.90
C ILE A 13 10.36 1.61 6.18
N GLN A 14 11.14 1.41 5.12
CA GLN A 14 12.59 1.39 5.20
C GLN A 14 13.11 2.76 5.64
N ASP A 15 13.84 2.76 6.76
CA ASP A 15 14.63 3.89 7.23
C ASP A 15 16.10 3.48 7.29
N GLU A 16 16.97 4.24 6.61
CA GLU A 16 18.40 3.92 6.50
C GLU A 16 19.20 4.27 7.77
N ASN A 17 18.62 5.08 8.66
CA ASN A 17 19.24 5.46 9.93
C ASN A 17 18.91 4.48 11.06
N GLN A 18 18.04 3.50 10.80
CA GLN A 18 17.55 2.54 11.79
C GLN A 18 17.78 1.10 11.32
N PRO A 19 18.10 0.17 12.24
CA PRO A 19 18.17 -1.24 11.90
C PRO A 19 16.79 -1.73 11.41
N ARG A 20 16.79 -2.78 10.57
CA ARG A 20 15.56 -3.35 9.99
C ARG A 20 14.48 -3.69 11.02
N SER A 21 14.90 -4.15 12.20
CA SER A 21 13.99 -4.50 13.30
C SER A 21 13.24 -3.30 13.88
N SER A 22 13.68 -2.07 13.60
CA SER A 22 13.08 -0.83 14.08
C SER A 22 12.35 -0.06 12.98
N TRP A 23 12.22 -0.63 11.78
CA TRP A 23 11.45 0.00 10.71
C TRP A 23 9.99 0.16 11.10
N GLN A 24 9.44 1.32 10.77
CA GLN A 24 8.06 1.65 11.13
C GLN A 24 7.09 0.84 10.29
N MET A 25 6.06 0.29 10.92
CA MET A 25 4.94 -0.34 10.24
C MET A 25 3.83 0.70 9.98
N GLY A 26 3.15 0.56 8.85
CA GLY A 26 1.92 1.29 8.59
C GLY A 26 1.06 0.63 7.52
N GLN A 27 -0.15 1.14 7.36
CA GLN A 27 -1.12 0.67 6.37
C GLN A 27 -1.18 1.67 5.22
N VAL A 28 -1.22 1.17 4.00
CA VAL A 28 -1.37 2.00 2.80
C VAL A 28 -2.78 2.56 2.77
N GLU A 29 -2.88 3.89 2.79
CA GLU A 29 -4.16 4.60 2.74
C GLU A 29 -4.47 5.10 1.32
N GLN A 30 -3.43 5.44 0.55
CA GLN A 30 -3.57 5.92 -0.83
C GLN A 30 -2.38 5.53 -1.69
N THR A 31 -2.61 5.25 -2.98
CA THR A 31 -1.58 4.94 -3.97
C THR A 31 -1.49 6.01 -5.05
N PHE A 32 -0.27 6.31 -5.52
CA PHE A 32 -0.04 7.28 -6.59
C PHE A 32 0.68 6.63 -7.78
N LEU A 33 0.02 6.65 -8.93
CA LEU A 33 0.52 6.10 -10.18
C LEU A 33 1.54 7.03 -10.86
N GLY A 34 2.52 6.43 -11.52
CA GLY A 34 3.40 7.11 -12.46
C GLY A 34 2.84 7.13 -13.88
N ARG A 35 3.57 7.74 -14.82
CA ARG A 35 3.21 7.80 -16.25
C ARG A 35 3.09 6.41 -16.89
N ASP A 36 3.77 5.42 -16.32
CA ASP A 36 3.76 4.02 -16.75
C ASP A 36 2.61 3.18 -16.14
N ASN A 37 1.62 3.83 -15.51
CA ASN A 37 0.48 3.17 -14.84
C ASN A 37 0.87 2.17 -13.74
N LYS A 38 2.06 2.37 -13.14
CA LYS A 38 2.51 1.61 -11.95
C LYS A 38 2.53 2.50 -10.73
N VAL A 39 2.30 1.91 -9.55
CA VAL A 39 2.37 2.64 -8.28
C VAL A 39 3.82 3.02 -8.00
N ARG A 40 4.12 4.32 -7.88
CA ARG A 40 5.47 4.83 -7.62
C ARG A 40 5.65 5.35 -6.20
N SER A 41 4.56 5.79 -5.58
CA SER A 41 4.54 6.21 -4.18
C SER A 41 3.20 5.90 -3.54
N CYS A 42 3.19 5.78 -2.22
CA CYS A 42 1.99 5.59 -1.41
C CYS A 42 1.97 6.59 -0.26
N GLU A 43 0.77 6.93 0.20
CA GLU A 43 0.55 7.50 1.53
C GLU A 43 0.29 6.36 2.51
N ILE A 44 1.04 6.36 3.61
CA ILE A 44 1.01 5.34 4.64
C ILE A 44 0.56 5.98 5.94
N ARG A 45 -0.45 5.40 6.57
CA ARG A 45 -0.88 5.75 7.92
C ARG A 45 -0.12 4.89 8.93
N LEU A 46 0.59 5.55 9.84
CA LEU A 46 1.24 4.91 10.98
C LEU A 46 0.22 4.62 12.10
N SER A 47 0.59 3.75 13.02
CA SER A 47 -0.17 3.48 14.26
C SER A 47 -0.37 4.73 15.13
N THR A 48 0.51 5.73 15.02
CA THR A 48 0.37 7.05 15.69
C THR A 48 -0.69 7.96 15.06
N GLY A 49 -1.31 7.54 13.95
CA GLY A 49 -2.25 8.37 13.16
C GLY A 49 -1.56 9.34 12.19
N LYS A 50 -0.23 9.52 12.29
CA LYS A 50 0.54 10.31 11.32
C LYS A 50 0.54 9.64 9.95
N LYS A 51 0.48 10.45 8.91
CA LYS A 51 0.59 10.01 7.51
C LYS A 51 1.94 10.41 6.93
N LEU A 52 2.53 9.51 6.15
CA LEU A 52 3.80 9.73 5.47
C LEU A 52 3.67 9.32 4.01
N ARG A 53 4.23 10.13 3.11
CA ARG A 53 4.37 9.74 1.70
C ARG A 53 5.76 9.15 1.46
N ARG A 54 5.80 7.96 0.88
CA ARG A 54 7.06 7.26 0.56
C ARG A 54 7.01 6.62 -0.82
N PRO A 55 8.14 6.59 -1.55
CA PRO A 55 8.24 5.82 -2.78
C PRO A 55 8.12 4.32 -2.47
N VAL A 56 7.51 3.55 -3.38
CA VAL A 56 7.30 2.11 -3.18
C VAL A 56 8.60 1.32 -2.95
N GLN A 57 9.72 1.81 -3.48
CA GLN A 57 11.04 1.20 -3.28
C GLN A 57 11.51 1.23 -1.82
N ARG A 58 10.95 2.12 -1.00
CA ARG A 58 11.22 2.22 0.44
C ARG A 58 10.18 1.48 1.28
N LEU A 59 9.33 0.68 0.67
CA LEU A 59 8.28 -0.09 1.34
C LEU A 59 8.53 -1.58 1.16
N CYS A 60 8.39 -2.34 2.25
CA CYS A 60 8.35 -3.79 2.21
C CYS A 60 6.95 -4.27 2.57
N LEU A 61 6.30 -5.00 1.68
CA LEU A 61 4.99 -5.60 1.94
C LEU A 61 5.12 -6.64 3.05
N LEU A 62 4.28 -6.52 4.08
CA LEU A 62 4.21 -7.47 5.17
C LEU A 62 2.96 -8.32 5.08
N GLU A 63 1.80 -7.70 4.86
CA GLU A 63 0.54 -8.40 4.61
C GLU A 63 -0.20 -7.76 3.44
N ALA A 64 -0.62 -8.61 2.50
CA ALA A 64 -1.44 -8.21 1.38
C ALA A 64 -2.90 -8.08 1.82
N HIS A 65 -3.54 -6.99 1.46
CA HIS A 65 -4.99 -6.89 1.58
C HIS A 65 -5.66 -7.83 0.58
N GLU A 66 -6.51 -8.73 1.08
CA GLU A 66 -7.41 -9.53 0.25
C GLU A 66 -8.59 -8.66 -0.13
N ASP A 67 -8.70 -8.33 -1.41
CA ASP A 67 -9.88 -7.71 -1.95
C ASP A 67 -11.00 -8.76 -1.85
N SER A 68 -11.92 -8.61 -0.90
CA SER A 68 -13.18 -9.35 -0.95
C SER A 68 -13.85 -8.93 -2.26
N VAL A 69 -13.94 -9.87 -3.20
CA VAL A 69 -14.63 -9.64 -4.46
C VAL A 69 -16.11 -9.43 -4.14
N GLU A 70 -16.52 -8.17 -4.02
CA GLU A 70 -17.91 -7.82 -4.29
C GLU A 70 -18.09 -8.01 -5.80
N GLU A 71 -18.48 -9.22 -6.19
CA GLU A 71 -19.14 -9.44 -7.47
C GLU A 71 -20.44 -8.65 -7.42
N ASP A 72 -20.51 -7.52 -8.12
CA ASP A 72 -21.75 -6.79 -8.36
C ASP A 72 -22.78 -7.77 -8.95
N PRO A 73 -23.86 -8.12 -8.22
CA PRO A 73 -24.96 -8.83 -8.84
C PRO A 73 -25.78 -7.81 -9.65
N ASP A 74 -26.06 -8.19 -10.90
CA ASP A 74 -27.19 -7.70 -11.69
C ASP A 74 -27.09 -6.29 -12.33
N VAL A 75 -26.78 -6.28 -13.63
CA VAL A 75 -27.56 -5.46 -14.58
C VAL A 75 -28.21 -6.37 -15.63
N GLY A 76 -29.09 -7.25 -15.15
CA GLY A 76 -30.22 -7.69 -15.96
C GLY A 76 -31.23 -6.56 -16.04
N ALA A 77 -31.19 -5.76 -17.10
CA ALA A 77 -32.28 -4.87 -17.45
C ALA A 77 -32.46 -4.85 -18.98
N VAL A 78 -33.40 -5.72 -19.40
CA VAL A 78 -34.32 -5.66 -20.55
C VAL A 78 -33.84 -5.13 -21.90
#